data_AF-A0A353T934-F1
#
_entry.id   AF-A0A353T934-F1
#
_cell.length_a   1.000
_cell.length_b   1.000
_cell.length_c   1.000
_cell.angle_alpha   90.00
_cell.angle_beta   90.00
_cell.angle_gamma   90.00
#
_symmetry.space_group_name_H-M   'P 1'
#
loop_
_entity.id
_entity.type
_entity.pdbx_description
1 polymer ?
#
loop_
_entity_poly.entity_id
_entity_poly.type
_entity_poly.pdbx_seq_one_letter_code
_entity_poly.pdbx_strand_id
1 'polypeptide(L)'
;MFKNFFKNKRKLSFKICEYYQSKPKLNIRSVIEDLLLGIPQEYLEGLGAVVLCDSDSFMEHYETDHTPLGRYNHPIEKDELPWIEIVIDKLIQELGGFVKIPFIRDLIIGNTLYHEIGHHIHRKESLEKTHAEEIAEKWRKKLSKYYLNRKYWYLAFPLRILVLPFRRLIEKKLKNKTSVALW
;
A
#
# COMPACT_ATOMS: atom_id res chain seq x y z
N MET A 1 15.00 8.72 19.44
CA MET A 1 15.76 9.45 18.40
C MET A 1 14.95 9.56 17.10
N PHE A 2 13.72 10.10 17.12
CA PHE A 2 12.83 10.18 15.93
C PHE A 2 11.88 11.39 15.98
N LYS A 3 12.39 12.60 16.25
CA LYS A 3 11.55 13.83 16.30
C LYS A 3 11.89 14.90 15.27
N ASN A 4 12.98 14.78 14.51
CA ASN A 4 13.44 15.85 13.60
C ASN A 4 13.22 15.57 12.11
N PHE A 5 12.35 14.62 11.73
CA PHE A 5 12.17 14.23 10.32
C PHE A 5 11.13 15.07 9.54
N PHE A 6 10.50 16.06 10.17
CA PHE A 6 9.35 16.77 9.61
C PHE A 6 9.55 18.28 9.55
N LYS A 7 10.38 18.76 8.60
CA LYS A 7 10.24 20.11 8.03
C LYS A 7 11.00 20.36 6.73
N ASN A 8 11.17 19.35 5.88
CA ASN A 8 11.68 19.56 4.53
C ASN A 8 10.70 18.91 3.54
N LYS A 9 10.25 19.66 2.54
CA LYS A 9 9.44 19.11 1.43
C LYS A 9 10.33 18.14 0.66
N ARG A 10 10.37 16.88 1.11
CA ARG A 10 11.14 15.82 0.47
C ARG A 10 10.62 15.66 -0.97
N LYS A 11 11.53 15.72 -1.93
CA LYS A 11 11.24 15.45 -3.34
C LYS A 11 11.49 13.97 -3.57
N LEU A 12 10.59 13.27 -4.24
CA LEU A 12 10.81 11.88 -4.64
C LEU A 12 12.01 11.82 -5.60
N SER A 13 12.87 10.82 -5.42
CA SER A 13 14.06 10.60 -6.26
C SER A 13 13.74 10.03 -7.63
N PHE A 14 12.50 9.61 -7.85
CA PHE A 14 12.02 8.94 -9.06
C PHE A 14 10.76 9.62 -9.60
N LYS A 15 10.39 9.25 -10.83
CA LYS A 15 9.26 9.86 -11.54
C LYS A 15 7.95 9.13 -11.25
N ILE A 16 6.86 9.88 -11.20
CA ILE A 16 5.51 9.33 -11.30
C ILE A 16 4.99 9.65 -12.69
N CYS A 17 4.83 8.60 -13.50
CA CYS A 17 4.40 8.66 -14.89
C CYS A 17 2.92 8.30 -14.99
N GLU A 18 2.22 8.90 -15.94
CA GLU A 18 0.80 8.69 -16.18
C GLU A 18 0.66 8.20 -17.62
N TYR A 19 0.14 6.99 -17.77
CA TYR A 19 -0.01 6.30 -19.05
C TYR A 19 -1.40 5.66 -19.14
N TYR A 20 -2.40 6.51 -19.39
CA TYR A 20 -3.79 6.10 -19.55
C TYR A 20 -4.39 6.77 -20.79
N GLN A 21 -5.26 6.05 -21.49
CA GLN A 21 -5.98 6.53 -22.66
C GLN A 21 -7.00 7.60 -22.27
N SER A 22 -7.61 7.46 -21.09
CA SER A 22 -8.60 8.40 -20.55
C SER A 22 -8.27 8.82 -19.12
N LYS A 23 -8.20 10.13 -18.89
CA LYS A 23 -7.81 10.67 -17.57
C LYS A 23 -8.86 10.33 -16.50
N PRO A 24 -8.47 9.72 -15.36
CA PRO A 24 -9.40 9.42 -14.28
C PRO A 24 -9.91 10.71 -13.63
N LYS A 25 -11.19 10.71 -13.23
CA LYS A 25 -11.82 11.86 -12.53
C LYS A 25 -11.20 12.13 -11.16
N LEU A 26 -10.61 11.10 -10.55
CA LEU A 26 -9.94 11.20 -9.27
C LEU A 26 -8.45 11.46 -9.48
N ASN A 27 -7.90 12.42 -8.74
CA ASN A 27 -6.46 12.68 -8.70
C ASN A 27 -5.73 11.60 -7.88
N ILE A 28 -5.57 10.41 -8.46
CA ILE A 28 -4.83 9.30 -7.84
C ILE A 28 -3.36 9.65 -7.67
N ARG A 29 -2.78 10.38 -8.63
CA ARG A 29 -1.38 10.83 -8.58
C ARG A 29 -1.03 11.48 -7.24
N SER A 30 -1.84 12.45 -6.80
CA SER A 30 -1.62 13.12 -5.51
C SER A 30 -1.72 12.18 -4.32
N VAL A 31 -2.59 11.16 -4.38
CA VAL A 31 -2.70 10.16 -3.30
C VAL A 31 -1.45 9.26 -3.26
N ILE A 32 -0.98 8.82 -4.42
CA ILE A 32 0.27 8.04 -4.54
C ILE A 32 1.46 8.86 -4.04
N GLU A 33 1.57 10.14 -4.44
CA GLU A 33 2.61 11.06 -3.94
C GLU A 33 2.59 11.16 -2.41
N ASP A 34 1.42 11.38 -1.81
CA ASP A 34 1.25 11.45 -0.35
C ASP A 34 1.67 10.16 0.37
N LEU A 35 1.31 9.00 -0.21
CA LEU A 35 1.66 7.68 0.31
C LEU A 35 3.17 7.44 0.25
N LEU A 36 3.82 7.78 -0.87
CA LEU A 36 5.25 7.62 -1.09
C LEU A 36 6.09 8.56 -0.22
N LEU A 37 5.66 9.81 -0.03
CA LEU A 37 6.33 10.75 0.89
C LEU A 37 6.31 10.27 2.34
N GLY A 38 5.39 9.37 2.68
CA GLY A 38 5.35 8.68 3.97
C GLY A 38 6.44 7.63 4.15
N ILE A 39 7.07 7.15 3.07
CA ILE A 39 8.04 6.07 3.14
C ILE A 39 9.45 6.65 3.37
N PRO A 40 10.26 6.00 4.23
CA PRO A 40 11.68 6.31 4.33
C PRO A 40 12.41 6.13 2.99
N GLN A 41 13.32 7.05 2.66
CA GLN A 41 13.93 7.14 1.33
C GLN A 41 14.79 5.91 1.00
N GLU A 42 15.41 5.31 2.01
CA GLU A 42 16.24 4.10 1.90
C GLU A 42 15.50 2.89 1.28
N TYR A 43 14.17 2.84 1.45
CA TYR A 43 13.32 1.81 0.87
C TYR A 43 12.89 2.11 -0.56
N LEU A 44 13.09 3.34 -1.03
CA LEU A 44 12.75 3.78 -2.38
C LEU A 44 13.98 3.90 -3.29
N GLU A 45 15.18 3.87 -2.70
CA GLU A 45 16.43 3.83 -3.44
C GLU A 45 16.44 2.68 -4.46
N GLY A 46 16.92 2.98 -5.66
CA GLY A 46 16.96 2.04 -6.78
C GLY A 46 15.65 1.93 -7.56
N LEU A 47 14.53 2.49 -7.09
CA LEU A 47 13.30 2.56 -7.86
C LEU A 47 13.41 3.67 -8.92
N GLY A 48 13.10 3.38 -10.18
CA GLY A 48 13.17 4.30 -11.30
C GLY A 48 11.87 5.09 -11.55
N ALA A 49 10.73 4.43 -11.40
CA ALA A 49 9.43 5.06 -11.61
C ALA A 49 8.27 4.36 -10.88
N VAL A 50 7.18 5.12 -10.70
CA VAL A 50 5.83 4.58 -10.48
C VAL A 50 4.97 5.00 -11.67
N VAL A 51 4.41 4.05 -12.38
CA VAL A 51 3.60 4.24 -13.58
C VAL A 51 2.14 4.02 -13.21
N LEU A 52 1.30 5.01 -13.51
CA LEU A 52 -0.15 4.93 -13.33
C LEU A 52 -0.77 4.64 -14.70
N CYS A 53 -1.41 3.49 -14.87
CA CYS A 53 -2.02 3.09 -16.14
C CYS A 53 -3.47 2.63 -16.01
N ASP A 54 -4.17 2.50 -17.14
CA ASP A 54 -5.47 1.81 -17.19
C ASP A 54 -5.30 0.34 -17.61
N SER A 55 -6.34 -0.46 -17.40
CA SER A 55 -6.32 -1.89 -17.73
C SER A 55 -6.02 -2.15 -19.20
N ASP A 56 -6.55 -1.33 -20.10
CA ASP A 56 -6.36 -1.50 -21.55
C ASP A 56 -4.88 -1.34 -21.92
N SER A 57 -4.24 -0.27 -21.44
CA SER A 57 -2.82 -0.02 -21.63
C SER A 57 -1.95 -1.11 -21.00
N PHE A 58 -2.37 -1.67 -19.85
CA PHE A 58 -1.67 -2.78 -19.20
C PHE A 58 -1.76 -4.07 -20.02
N MET A 59 -2.95 -4.44 -20.49
CA MET A 59 -3.15 -5.66 -21.28
C MET A 59 -2.44 -5.58 -22.63
N GLU A 60 -2.44 -4.41 -23.27
CA GLU A 60 -1.66 -4.17 -24.49
C GLU A 60 -0.16 -4.39 -24.27
N HIS A 61 0.38 -3.94 -23.13
CA HIS A 61 1.81 -4.09 -22.83
C HIS A 61 2.22 -5.55 -22.52
N TYR A 62 1.33 -6.34 -21.91
CA TYR A 62 1.66 -7.69 -21.43
C TYR A 62 1.02 -8.85 -22.20
N GLU A 63 0.21 -8.56 -23.23
CA GLU A 63 -0.54 -9.57 -23.99
C GLU A 63 -1.24 -10.59 -23.08
N THR A 64 -2.01 -10.09 -22.10
CA THR A 64 -2.62 -10.92 -21.04
C THR A 64 -4.10 -10.61 -20.83
N ASP A 65 -4.88 -11.64 -20.47
CA ASP A 65 -6.31 -11.53 -20.13
C ASP A 65 -6.55 -11.16 -18.65
N HIS A 66 -5.49 -11.11 -17.83
CA HIS A 66 -5.58 -10.82 -16.41
C HIS A 66 -4.86 -9.53 -16.03
N THR A 67 -5.61 -8.60 -15.41
CA THR A 67 -5.07 -7.32 -14.94
C THR A 67 -4.99 -7.29 -13.41
N PRO A 68 -3.78 -7.25 -12.80
CA PRO A 68 -3.64 -7.06 -11.36
C PRO A 68 -3.92 -5.59 -10.96
N LEU A 69 -4.04 -5.32 -9.65
CA LEU A 69 -4.16 -3.94 -9.15
C LEU A 69 -2.85 -3.16 -9.25
N GLY A 70 -1.72 -3.87 -9.17
CA GLY A 70 -0.39 -3.31 -9.32
C GLY A 70 0.62 -4.41 -9.66
N ARG A 71 1.80 -3.99 -10.09
CA ARG A 71 2.89 -4.90 -10.46
C ARG A 71 4.24 -4.23 -10.25
N TYR A 72 5.12 -4.89 -9.52
CA TYR A 72 6.54 -4.57 -9.51
C TYR A 72 7.24 -5.21 -10.72
N ASN A 73 7.89 -4.37 -11.51
CA ASN A 73 8.65 -4.76 -12.68
C ASN A 73 10.14 -4.54 -12.44
N HIS A 74 10.92 -5.57 -12.78
CA HIS A 74 12.38 -5.50 -12.75
C HIS A 74 12.89 -5.85 -14.14
N PRO A 75 13.55 -4.90 -14.84
CA PRO A 75 14.06 -5.15 -16.18
C PRO A 75 15.13 -6.25 -16.18
N ILE A 76 15.25 -6.94 -17.31
CA ILE A 76 16.30 -7.95 -17.51
C ILE A 76 17.63 -7.25 -17.84
N GLU A 77 17.56 -6.09 -18.50
CA GLU A 77 18.70 -5.27 -18.87
C GLU A 77 19.32 -4.59 -17.64
N LYS A 78 20.67 -4.54 -17.59
CA LYS A 78 21.42 -4.07 -16.42
C LYS A 78 21.31 -2.56 -16.15
N ASP A 79 20.99 -1.77 -17.18
CA ASP A 79 21.04 -0.30 -17.11
C ASP A 79 19.66 0.33 -16.89
N GLU A 80 18.60 -0.49 -16.86
CA GLU A 80 17.26 -0.02 -16.58
C GLU A 80 16.91 -0.16 -15.09
N LEU A 81 16.25 0.87 -14.54
CA LEU A 81 15.80 0.84 -13.16
C LEU A 81 14.43 0.15 -13.05
N PRO A 82 14.16 -0.60 -11.97
CA PRO A 82 12.85 -1.18 -11.73
C PRO A 82 11.76 -0.11 -11.60
N TRP A 83 10.53 -0.47 -11.92
CA TRP A 83 9.37 0.40 -11.77
C TRP A 83 8.18 -0.35 -11.19
N ILE A 84 7.22 0.41 -10.65
CA ILE A 84 5.96 -0.13 -10.15
C ILE A 84 4.84 0.38 -11.05
N GLU A 85 4.02 -0.51 -11.57
CA GLU A 85 2.78 -0.18 -12.25
C GLU A 85 1.60 -0.27 -11.30
N ILE A 86 0.68 0.67 -11.42
CA ILE A 86 -0.56 0.73 -10.67
C ILE A 86 -1.70 0.90 -11.68
N VAL A 87 -2.63 -0.06 -11.68
CA VAL A 87 -3.76 -0.08 -12.60
C VAL A 87 -4.94 0.67 -11.97
N ILE A 88 -5.17 1.87 -12.47
CA ILE A 88 -5.98 2.90 -11.83
C ILE A 88 -7.47 2.60 -11.88
N ASP A 89 -7.99 2.17 -13.03
CA ASP A 89 -9.39 1.84 -13.21
C ASP A 89 -9.81 0.64 -12.36
N LYS A 90 -8.94 -0.38 -12.22
CA LYS A 90 -9.14 -1.48 -11.27
C LYS A 90 -9.13 -1.03 -9.83
N LEU A 91 -8.22 -0.14 -9.44
CA LEU A 91 -8.24 0.48 -8.11
C LEU A 91 -9.52 1.28 -7.86
N ILE A 92 -9.99 2.04 -8.84
CA ILE A 92 -11.24 2.80 -8.73
C ILE A 92 -12.44 1.85 -8.62
N GLN A 93 -12.43 0.73 -9.34
CA GLN A 93 -13.43 -0.32 -9.22
C GLN A 93 -13.45 -0.94 -7.81
N GLU A 94 -12.28 -1.29 -7.27
CA GLU A 94 -12.11 -1.83 -5.91
C GLU A 94 -12.58 -0.82 -4.84
N LEU A 95 -12.35 0.47 -5.08
CA LEU A 95 -12.83 1.55 -4.21
C LEU A 95 -14.36 1.68 -4.25
N GLY A 96 -14.99 1.44 -5.39
CA GLY A 96 -16.41 1.63 -5.61
C GLY A 96 -16.92 2.98 -5.07
N GLY A 97 -17.99 2.94 -4.28
CA GLY A 97 -18.57 4.13 -3.64
C GLY A 97 -17.70 4.77 -2.54
N PHE A 98 -16.67 4.07 -2.06
CA PHE A 98 -15.81 4.54 -0.97
C PHE A 98 -14.70 5.48 -1.42
N VAL A 99 -14.62 5.76 -2.72
CA VAL A 99 -13.67 6.69 -3.34
C VAL A 99 -13.62 8.08 -2.68
N LYS A 100 -14.75 8.53 -2.11
CA LYS A 100 -14.88 9.82 -1.42
C LYS A 100 -14.40 9.80 0.03
N ILE A 101 -14.19 8.63 0.62
CA ILE A 101 -13.78 8.48 2.02
C ILE A 101 -12.25 8.40 2.06
N PRO A 102 -11.54 9.47 2.50
CA PRO A 102 -10.09 9.54 2.34
C PRO A 102 -9.35 8.40 3.02
N PHE A 103 -9.80 7.97 4.21
CA PHE A 103 -9.20 6.86 4.94
C PHE A 103 -9.27 5.55 4.17
N ILE A 104 -10.45 5.20 3.63
CA ILE A 104 -10.64 3.95 2.87
C ILE A 104 -9.85 4.01 1.56
N ARG A 105 -9.89 5.17 0.89
CA ARG A 105 -9.13 5.41 -0.33
C ARG A 105 -7.64 5.22 -0.13
N ASP A 106 -7.06 5.91 0.85
CA ASP A 106 -5.64 5.81 1.15
C ASP A 106 -5.25 4.39 1.61
N LEU A 107 -6.16 3.67 2.29
CA LEU A 107 -5.92 2.29 2.72
C LEU A 107 -5.86 1.31 1.54
N ILE A 108 -6.81 1.38 0.61
CA ILE A 108 -6.86 0.47 -0.55
C ILE A 108 -5.69 0.76 -1.50
N ILE A 109 -5.50 2.02 -1.89
CA ILE A 109 -4.39 2.42 -2.77
C ILE A 109 -3.05 2.12 -2.09
N GLY A 110 -2.92 2.44 -0.80
CA GLY A 110 -1.72 2.17 -0.02
C GLY A 110 -1.43 0.68 0.11
N ASN A 111 -2.44 -0.17 0.25
CA ASN A 111 -2.21 -1.62 0.32
C ASN A 111 -1.59 -2.16 -0.97
N THR A 112 -2.12 -1.78 -2.14
CA THR A 112 -1.54 -2.20 -3.42
C THR A 112 -0.12 -1.64 -3.55
N LEU A 113 0.06 -0.33 -3.40
CA LEU A 113 1.37 0.31 -3.55
C LEU A 113 2.43 -0.26 -2.59
N TYR A 114 2.07 -0.46 -1.32
CA TYR A 114 3.03 -0.95 -0.32
C TYR A 114 3.33 -2.45 -0.46
N HIS A 115 2.47 -3.22 -1.12
CA HIS A 115 2.77 -4.59 -1.53
C HIS A 115 3.86 -4.60 -2.59
N GLU A 116 3.71 -3.79 -3.65
CA GLU A 116 4.70 -3.68 -4.71
C GLU A 116 6.03 -3.09 -4.22
N ILE A 117 6.00 -2.14 -3.29
CA ILE A 117 7.21 -1.65 -2.62
C ILE A 117 7.85 -2.74 -1.76
N GLY A 118 7.04 -3.63 -1.16
CA GLY A 118 7.54 -4.81 -0.47
C GLY A 118 8.34 -5.73 -1.39
N HIS A 119 7.87 -5.93 -2.63
CA HIS A 119 8.63 -6.65 -3.66
C HIS A 119 9.92 -5.94 -4.04
N HIS A 120 9.90 -4.61 -4.19
CA HIS A 120 11.10 -3.80 -4.44
C HIS A 120 12.16 -3.96 -3.33
N ILE A 121 11.75 -3.81 -2.07
CA ILE A 121 12.65 -3.97 -0.91
C ILE A 121 13.22 -5.39 -0.86
N HIS A 122 12.37 -6.40 -1.02
CA HIS A 122 12.81 -7.80 -1.02
C HIS A 122 13.85 -8.06 -2.12
N ARG A 123 13.62 -7.51 -3.33
CA ARG A 123 14.55 -7.65 -4.45
C ARG A 123 15.90 -6.98 -4.19
N LYS A 124 15.91 -5.85 -3.47
CA LYS A 124 17.14 -5.14 -3.07
C LYS A 124 17.91 -5.89 -1.99
N GLU A 125 17.22 -6.50 -1.03
CA GLU A 125 17.83 -7.10 0.17
C GLU A 125 18.15 -8.59 0.03
N SER A 126 17.45 -9.34 -0.84
CA SER A 126 17.52 -10.80 -0.91
C SER A 126 18.08 -11.31 -2.23
N LEU A 127 19.09 -12.19 -2.12
CA LEU A 127 19.58 -13.02 -3.23
C LEU A 127 18.67 -14.25 -3.47
N GLU A 128 17.92 -14.67 -2.45
CA GLU A 128 17.01 -15.81 -2.53
C GLU A 128 15.60 -15.36 -2.94
N LYS A 129 15.00 -16.08 -3.90
CA LYS A 129 13.64 -15.82 -4.44
C LYS A 129 12.52 -16.43 -3.60
N THR A 130 12.85 -17.16 -2.54
CA THR A 130 11.90 -17.89 -1.71
C THR A 130 11.17 -16.94 -0.75
N HIS A 131 9.84 -17.05 -0.67
CA HIS A 131 8.94 -16.26 0.21
C HIS A 131 8.76 -14.78 -0.15
N ALA A 132 8.97 -14.39 -1.41
CA ALA A 132 8.78 -13.01 -1.87
C ALA A 132 7.40 -12.41 -1.49
N GLU A 133 6.32 -13.18 -1.66
CA GLU A 133 4.95 -12.76 -1.32
C GLU A 133 4.76 -12.50 0.18
N GLU A 134 5.29 -13.37 1.04
CA GLU A 134 5.16 -13.21 2.49
C GLU A 134 5.93 -11.98 3.00
N ILE A 135 7.10 -11.74 2.41
CA ILE A 135 7.92 -10.56 2.71
C ILE A 135 7.23 -9.29 2.22
N ALA A 136 6.66 -9.31 1.01
CA ALA A 136 5.89 -8.20 0.47
C ALA A 136 4.68 -7.88 1.37
N GLU A 137 3.92 -8.89 1.78
CA GLU A 137 2.79 -8.76 2.69
C GLU A 137 3.19 -8.21 4.07
N LYS A 138 4.35 -8.63 4.60
CA LYS A 138 4.90 -8.10 5.86
C LYS A 138 5.25 -6.62 5.75
N TRP A 139 5.90 -6.22 4.66
CA TRP A 139 6.23 -4.82 4.38
C TRP A 139 4.98 -3.98 4.15
N ARG A 140 4.00 -4.48 3.41
CA ARG A 140 2.71 -3.86 3.22
C ARG A 140 2.05 -3.52 4.55
N LYS A 141 1.91 -4.50 5.45
CA LYS A 141 1.36 -4.30 6.80
C LYS A 141 2.14 -3.26 7.60
N LYS A 142 3.48 -3.30 7.54
CA LYS A 142 4.37 -2.38 8.27
C LYS A 142 4.21 -0.94 7.76
N LEU A 143 4.26 -0.73 6.45
CA LEU A 143 4.12 0.59 5.81
C LEU A 143 2.71 1.15 5.98
N SER A 144 1.66 0.34 5.80
CA SER A 144 0.27 0.74 6.07
C SER A 144 0.11 1.20 7.51
N LYS A 145 0.57 0.41 8.48
CA LYS A 145 0.50 0.78 9.90
C LYS A 145 1.25 2.09 10.18
N TYR A 146 2.44 2.26 9.60
CA TYR A 146 3.22 3.49 9.77
C TYR A 146 2.48 4.71 9.20
N TYR A 147 1.98 4.63 7.96
CA TYR A 147 1.25 5.70 7.31
C TYR A 147 -0.04 6.06 8.07
N LEU A 148 -0.83 5.06 8.46
CA LEU A 148 -2.07 5.27 9.20
C LEU A 148 -1.83 5.91 10.56
N ASN A 149 -0.81 5.46 11.31
CA ASN A 149 -0.46 6.07 12.58
C ASN A 149 0.05 7.50 12.43
N ARG A 150 0.62 7.86 11.28
CA ARG A 150 1.08 9.23 11.00
C ARG A 150 -0.08 10.14 10.60
N LYS A 151 -0.87 9.75 9.59
CA LYS A 151 -1.91 10.60 8.99
C LYS A 151 -3.23 10.55 9.74
N TYR A 152 -3.61 9.37 10.24
CA TYR A 152 -4.91 9.09 10.85
C TYR A 152 -4.81 8.75 12.34
N TRP A 153 -3.82 9.31 13.04
CA TRP A 153 -3.64 9.10 14.49
C TRP A 153 -4.92 9.38 15.30
N TYR A 154 -5.71 10.35 14.84
CA TYR A 154 -6.97 10.75 15.46
C TYR A 154 -8.08 9.67 15.35
N LEU A 155 -8.00 8.74 14.39
CA LEU A 155 -8.91 7.61 14.31
C LEU A 155 -8.52 6.50 15.30
N ALA A 156 -7.25 6.39 15.67
CA ALA A 156 -6.79 5.39 16.64
C ALA A 156 -7.33 5.66 18.05
N PHE A 157 -7.58 6.93 18.40
CA PHE A 157 -8.10 7.33 19.70
C PHE A 157 -9.52 6.82 20.00
N PRO A 158 -10.55 7.08 19.17
CA PRO A 158 -11.91 6.57 19.39
C PRO A 158 -11.98 5.04 19.28
N LEU A 159 -11.20 4.41 18.38
CA LEU A 159 -11.14 2.95 18.28
C LEU A 159 -10.63 2.29 19.57
N ARG A 160 -9.64 2.88 20.25
CA ARG A 160 -9.17 2.37 21.55
C ARG A 160 -10.24 2.50 22.62
N ILE A 161 -10.97 3.60 22.66
CA ILE A 161 -12.02 3.83 23.67
C ILE A 161 -13.22 2.91 23.43
N LEU A 162 -13.62 2.68 22.18
CA LEU A 162 -14.79 1.87 21.83
C LEU A 162 -14.51 0.35 21.88
N VAL A 163 -13.33 -0.10 21.43
CA VAL A 163 -13.05 -1.53 21.24
C VAL A 163 -12.49 -2.20 22.50
N LEU A 164 -11.69 -1.52 23.32
CA LEU A 164 -11.12 -2.09 24.54
C LEU A 164 -12.15 -2.55 25.58
N PRO A 165 -13.24 -1.80 25.89
CA PRO A 165 -14.28 -2.31 26.77
C PRO A 165 -15.05 -3.49 26.15
N PHE A 166 -15.27 -3.48 24.83
CA PHE A 166 -15.94 -4.56 24.12
C PHE A 166 -15.13 -5.86 24.10
N ARG A 167 -13.79 -5.81 23.93
CA ARG A 167 -12.93 -7.02 24.03
C ARG A 167 -13.02 -7.67 25.41
N ARG A 168 -12.97 -6.87 26.48
CA ARG A 168 -13.12 -7.39 27.86
C ARG A 168 -14.49 -8.03 28.10
N LEU A 169 -15.55 -7.52 27.47
CA LEU A 169 -16.88 -8.10 27.56
C LEU A 169 -17.00 -9.43 26.80
N ILE A 170 -16.39 -9.54 25.61
CA ILE A 170 -16.36 -10.78 24.82
C ILE A 170 -15.54 -11.85 25.54
N GLU A 171 -14.37 -11.52 26.06
CA GLU A 171 -13.51 -12.43 26.83
C GLU A 171 -14.22 -12.94 28.10
N LYS A 172 -14.96 -12.08 28.82
CA LYS A 172 -15.82 -12.50 29.94
C LYS A 172 -16.93 -13.46 29.51
N LYS A 173 -17.63 -13.17 28.40
CA LYS A 173 -18.68 -14.07 27.87
C LYS A 173 -18.14 -15.43 27.45
N LEU A 174 -16.97 -15.48 26.82
CA LEU A 174 -16.33 -16.73 26.42
C LEU A 174 -15.91 -17.56 27.64
N LYS A 175 -15.32 -16.92 28.66
CA LYS A 175 -14.88 -17.60 29.89
C LYS A 175 -16.06 -18.13 30.72
N ASN A 176 -17.19 -17.42 30.75
CA ASN A 176 -18.39 -17.90 31.44
C ASN A 176 -19.08 -19.07 30.70
N LYS A 177 -18.99 -19.13 29.37
CA LYS A 177 -19.61 -20.21 28.58
C LYS A 177 -18.85 -21.54 28.70
N THR A 178 -17.52 -21.50 28.85
CA THR A 178 -16.71 -22.71 29.12
C THR A 178 -16.90 -23.27 30.53
N SER A 179 -17.20 -22.44 31.53
CA SER A 179 -17.47 -22.91 32.90
C SER A 179 -18.80 -23.66 33.05
N VAL A 180 -19.79 -23.40 32.18
CA VAL A 180 -21.12 -24.03 32.21
C VAL A 180 -21.15 -25.36 31.43
N ALA A 181 -20.19 -25.60 30.53
CA ALA A 181 -20.09 -26.83 29.75
C ALA A 181 -19.33 -27.97 30.47
N LEU A 182 -18.90 -27.75 31.72
CA LEU A 182 -18.16 -28.70 32.56
C LEU A 182 -18.99 -29.25 33.73
N TRP A 183 -20.32 -29.10 33.69
CA TRP A 183 -21.27 -29.64 34.66
C TRP A 183 -22.37 -30.42 33.96
#